data_AF-A0A813II82-F1
#
_entry.id   AF-A0A813II82-F1
#
_cell.length_a   1.000
_cell.length_b   1.000
_cell.length_c   1.000
_cell.angle_alpha   90.00
_cell.angle_beta   90.00
_cell.angle_gamma   90.00
#
_symmetry.space_group_name_H-M   'P 1'
#
loop_
_entity.id
_entity.type
_entity.pdbx_description
1 polymer ?
#
loop_
_entity_poly.entity_id
_entity_poly.type
_entity_poly.pdbx_seq_one_letter_code
_entity_poly.pdbx_strand_id
1 'polypeptide(L)'
;MSTINNARDAFDAYHSGDHARCGKLLEQVGSFKNTFDVKVTHNTLINEYFKSGCSDPHQLFTQLSQAYDRARERDKKDKGRRKKDEDDEESYREDEDLSILRYNQALLCVQLRQYAQATLILEELFDNIEPIDDFLAIKICFLLLELCLTQREPEQAVQVLTYLEKPN
;
A
#
# COMPACT_ATOMS: atom_id res chain seq x y z
N MET A 1 -12.01 21.84 -13.89
CA MET A 1 -10.66 21.74 -13.28
C MET A 1 -10.06 20.42 -13.73
N SER A 2 -8.77 20.39 -14.08
CA SER A 2 -8.12 19.12 -14.48
C SER A 2 -8.04 18.19 -13.27
N THR A 3 -8.32 16.89 -13.46
CA THR A 3 -8.21 15.85 -12.42
C THR A 3 -6.83 15.85 -11.74
N ILE A 4 -5.78 16.23 -12.49
CA ILE A 4 -4.41 16.35 -11.99
C ILE A 4 -4.29 17.47 -10.94
N ASN A 5 -4.96 18.61 -11.16
CA ASN A 5 -4.95 19.71 -10.19
C ASN A 5 -5.69 19.31 -8.92
N ASN A 6 -6.82 18.61 -9.04
CA ASN A 6 -7.56 18.14 -7.87
C ASN A 6 -6.77 17.10 -7.06
N ALA A 7 -6.04 16.20 -7.73
CA ALA A 7 -5.19 15.22 -7.06
C ALA A 7 -4.02 15.88 -6.32
N ARG A 8 -3.38 16.87 -6.94
CA ARG A 8 -2.32 17.67 -6.29
C ARG A 8 -2.87 18.46 -5.11
N ASP A 9 -4.00 19.13 -5.27
CA ASP A 9 -4.62 19.90 -4.20
C ASP A 9 -5.10 18.99 -3.05
N ALA A 10 -5.50 17.75 -3.34
CA ALA A 10 -5.85 16.75 -2.33
C ALA A 10 -4.61 16.32 -1.52
N PHE A 11 -3.48 16.14 -2.19
CA PHE A 11 -2.20 15.85 -1.55
C PHE A 11 -1.78 17.00 -0.63
N ASP A 12 -1.84 18.26 -1.10
CA ASP A 12 -1.50 19.43 -0.30
C ASP A 12 -2.43 19.57 0.91
N ALA A 13 -3.73 19.36 0.71
CA ALA A 13 -4.72 19.38 1.80
C ALA A 13 -4.42 18.32 2.86
N TYR A 14 -4.08 17.10 2.46
CA TYR A 14 -3.70 16.02 3.38
C TYR A 14 -2.47 16.40 4.23
N HIS A 15 -1.40 16.92 3.59
CA HIS A 15 -0.18 17.32 4.29
C HIS A 15 -0.39 18.50 5.24
N SER A 16 -1.35 19.38 4.93
CA SER A 16 -1.75 20.48 5.82
C SER A 16 -2.66 20.06 6.99
N GLY A 17 -3.11 18.80 7.04
CA GLY A 17 -4.05 18.28 8.03
C GLY A 17 -5.52 18.64 7.77
N ASP A 18 -5.83 19.28 6.65
CA ASP A 18 -7.21 19.58 6.24
C ASP A 18 -7.85 18.34 5.57
N HIS A 19 -8.14 17.33 6.39
CA HIS A 19 -8.72 16.08 5.94
C HIS A 19 -10.14 16.24 5.37
N ALA A 20 -10.88 17.28 5.80
CA ALA A 20 -12.21 17.57 5.28
C ALA A 20 -12.15 18.05 3.82
N ARG A 21 -11.19 18.94 3.50
CA ARG A 21 -10.95 19.37 2.12
C ARG A 21 -10.35 18.24 1.27
N CYS A 22 -9.40 17.49 1.82
CA CYS A 22 -8.79 16.35 1.13
C CYS A 22 -9.86 15.34 0.67
N GLY A 23 -10.78 14.94 1.56
CA GLY A 23 -11.86 14.00 1.23
C GLY A 23 -12.73 14.48 0.07
N LYS A 24 -13.15 15.76 0.07
CA LYS A 24 -13.94 16.35 -1.03
C LYS A 24 -13.19 16.33 -2.36
N LEU A 25 -11.89 16.60 -2.34
CA LEU A 25 -11.07 16.59 -3.55
C LEU A 25 -10.87 15.15 -4.07
N LEU A 26 -10.68 14.17 -3.19
CA LEU A 26 -10.59 12.75 -3.54
C LEU A 26 -11.90 12.22 -4.13
N GLU A 27 -13.06 12.60 -3.58
CA GLU A 27 -14.38 12.27 -4.14
C GLU A 27 -14.53 12.82 -5.57
N GLN A 28 -14.08 14.05 -5.81
CA GLN A 28 -14.08 14.64 -7.14
C GLN A 28 -13.16 13.86 -8.09
N VAL A 29 -11.93 13.54 -7.68
CA VAL A 29 -10.98 12.75 -8.48
C VAL A 29 -11.56 11.37 -8.83
N GLY A 30 -12.16 10.69 -7.86
CA GLY A 30 -12.81 9.40 -8.06
C GLY A 30 -14.05 9.46 -8.95
N SER A 31 -14.78 10.59 -8.97
CA SER A 31 -15.95 10.78 -9.82
C SER A 31 -15.59 10.97 -11.30
N PHE A 32 -14.39 11.46 -11.61
CA PHE A 32 -13.93 11.67 -13.00
C PHE A 32 -13.57 10.36 -13.70
N LYS A 33 -12.98 9.41 -12.98
CA LYS A 33 -12.70 8.07 -13.49
C LYS A 33 -13.88 7.18 -13.09
N ASN A 34 -14.78 6.88 -14.02
CA ASN A 34 -15.92 5.99 -13.79
C ASN A 34 -15.50 4.50 -13.59
N THR A 35 -14.24 4.29 -13.19
CA THR A 35 -13.52 3.04 -13.00
C THR A 35 -12.91 3.04 -11.60
N PHE A 36 -12.94 1.87 -10.97
CA PHE A 36 -12.34 1.67 -9.65
C PHE A 36 -10.84 1.96 -9.70
N ASP A 37 -10.41 2.99 -8.98
CA ASP A 37 -9.00 3.40 -8.84
C ASP A 37 -8.54 3.05 -7.42
N VAL A 38 -7.56 2.14 -7.32
CA VAL A 38 -7.05 1.63 -6.04
C VAL A 38 -6.35 2.71 -5.24
N LYS A 39 -5.62 3.64 -5.88
CA LYS A 39 -4.92 4.74 -5.20
C LYS A 39 -5.93 5.71 -4.58
N VAL A 40 -6.96 6.09 -5.33
CA VAL A 40 -8.01 7.00 -4.83
C VAL A 40 -8.75 6.36 -3.66
N THR A 41 -9.11 5.08 -3.80
CA THR A 41 -9.77 4.32 -2.73
C THR A 41 -8.89 4.25 -1.49
N HIS A 42 -7.62 3.84 -1.65
CA HIS A 42 -6.64 3.77 -0.58
C HIS A 42 -6.48 5.10 0.15
N ASN A 43 -6.20 6.18 -0.59
CA ASN A 43 -6.00 7.52 -0.01
C ASN A 43 -7.25 8.04 0.70
N THR A 44 -8.44 7.70 0.20
CA THR A 44 -9.70 8.09 0.84
C THR A 44 -9.87 7.40 2.19
N LEU A 45 -9.59 6.09 2.26
CA LEU A 45 -9.67 5.32 3.51
C LEU A 45 -8.66 5.83 4.55
N ILE A 46 -7.42 6.10 4.11
CA ILE A 46 -6.40 6.68 4.97
C ILE A 46 -6.82 8.07 5.46
N ASN A 47 -7.29 8.95 4.57
CA ASN A 47 -7.74 10.28 4.95
C ASN A 47 -8.89 10.27 5.95
N GLU A 48 -9.88 9.40 5.79
CA GLU A 48 -10.99 9.28 6.75
C GLU A 48 -10.52 8.75 8.11
N TYR A 49 -9.54 7.83 8.14
CA TYR A 49 -8.94 7.38 9.39
C TYR A 49 -8.21 8.51 10.14
N PHE A 50 -7.44 9.34 9.43
CA PHE A 50 -6.81 10.51 10.06
C PHE A 50 -7.82 11.58 10.49
N LYS A 51 -8.86 11.80 9.68
CA LYS A 51 -9.97 12.72 10.00
C LYS A 51 -10.73 12.32 11.25
N SER A 52 -10.88 11.02 11.52
CA SER A 52 -11.52 10.52 12.75
C SER A 52 -10.59 10.54 13.97
N GLY A 53 -9.35 11.03 13.82
CA GLY A 53 -8.36 11.04 14.88
C GLY A 53 -7.78 9.65 15.18
N CYS A 54 -7.64 8.81 14.15
CA CYS A 54 -7.07 7.47 14.26
C CYS A 54 -7.88 6.52 15.17
N SER A 55 -9.21 6.71 15.22
CA SER A 55 -10.09 6.12 16.22
C SER A 55 -10.23 4.59 16.16
N ASP A 56 -10.23 4.01 14.96
CA ASP A 56 -10.44 2.56 14.77
C ASP A 56 -9.48 1.98 13.71
N PRO A 57 -8.30 1.51 14.12
CA PRO A 57 -7.34 0.88 13.21
C PRO A 57 -7.82 -0.49 12.68
N HIS A 58 -8.71 -1.18 13.40
CA HIS A 58 -9.27 -2.47 12.94
C HIS A 58 -10.22 -2.27 11.76
N GLN A 59 -11.06 -1.23 11.83
CA GLN A 59 -11.94 -0.86 10.73
C GLN A 59 -11.13 -0.49 9.48
N LEU A 60 -10.09 0.33 9.63
CA LEU A 60 -9.21 0.69 8.51
C LEU A 60 -8.54 -0.55 7.91
N PHE A 61 -8.01 -1.45 8.74
CA PHE A 61 -7.40 -2.70 8.27
C PHE A 61 -8.39 -3.53 7.44
N THR A 62 -9.63 -3.65 7.90
CA THR A 62 -10.69 -4.41 7.21
C THR A 62 -11.00 -3.79 5.85
N GLN A 63 -11.15 -2.46 5.80
CA GLN A 63 -11.45 -1.74 4.56
C GLN A 63 -10.30 -1.81 3.55
N LEU A 64 -9.05 -1.69 4.01
CA LEU A 64 -7.87 -1.85 3.15
C LEU A 64 -7.77 -3.28 2.61
N SER A 65 -8.08 -4.30 3.42
CA SER A 65 -8.11 -5.69 2.97
C SER A 65 -9.12 -5.92 1.86
N GLN A 66 -10.33 -5.38 2.00
CA GLN A 66 -11.35 -5.44 0.96
C GLN A 66 -10.93 -4.71 -0.33
N ALA A 67 -10.26 -3.55 -0.19
CA ALA A 67 -9.75 -2.80 -1.34
C ALA A 67 -8.63 -3.58 -2.07
N TYR A 68 -7.72 -4.20 -1.32
CA TYR A 68 -6.66 -5.06 -1.86
C TYR A 68 -7.23 -6.24 -2.64
N ASP A 69 -8.12 -7.02 -2.02
CA ASP A 69 -8.72 -8.20 -2.65
C ASP A 69 -9.47 -7.83 -3.94
N ARG A 70 -10.20 -6.71 -3.92
CA ARG A 70 -10.93 -6.21 -5.09
C ARG A 70 -10.00 -5.78 -6.22
N ALA A 71 -8.87 -5.15 -5.91
CA ALA A 71 -7.87 -4.72 -6.88
C ALA A 71 -7.13 -5.93 -7.47
N ARG A 72 -6.69 -6.87 -6.61
CA ARG A 72 -6.02 -8.12 -7.01
C ARG A 72 -6.89 -9.00 -7.91
N GLU A 73 -8.18 -9.12 -7.61
CA GLU A 73 -9.10 -9.91 -8.45
C GLU A 73 -9.41 -9.24 -9.80
N ARG A 74 -9.24 -7.92 -9.92
CA ARG A 74 -9.30 -7.22 -11.21
C ARG A 74 -8.04 -7.49 -12.02
N ASP A 75 -6.87 -7.35 -11.41
CA ASP A 75 -5.58 -7.62 -12.06
C ASP A 75 -5.51 -9.05 -12.64
N LYS A 76 -5.92 -10.07 -11.87
CA LYS A 76 -5.99 -11.46 -12.37
C LYS A 76 -6.90 -11.62 -13.59
N LYS A 77 -8.03 -10.89 -13.64
CA LYS A 77 -8.98 -10.96 -14.76
C LYS A 77 -8.43 -10.25 -16.01
N ASP A 78 -7.69 -9.16 -15.82
CA ASP A 78 -7.08 -8.42 -16.91
C ASP A 78 -5.85 -9.14 -17.46
N LYS A 79 -4.99 -9.72 -16.60
CA LYS A 79 -3.90 -10.64 -17.01
C LYS A 79 -4.43 -11.90 -17.74
N GLY A 80 -5.60 -12.41 -17.35
CA GLY A 80 -6.29 -13.50 -18.06
C GLY A 80 -6.81 -13.12 -19.47
N ARG A 81 -6.97 -11.83 -19.76
CA ARG A 81 -7.40 -11.28 -21.07
C ARG A 81 -6.23 -10.79 -21.93
N ARG A 82 -5.15 -10.30 -21.32
CA ARG A 82 -3.99 -9.66 -21.96
C ARG A 82 -2.83 -10.60 -22.29
N LYS A 83 -3.05 -11.88 -22.64
CA LYS A 83 -1.94 -12.79 -23.05
C LYS A 83 -1.31 -12.44 -24.42
N LYS A 84 -1.26 -11.16 -24.79
CA LYS A 84 -0.61 -10.66 -26.00
C LYS A 84 -0.17 -9.22 -25.74
N ASP A 85 1.14 -9.00 -25.89
CA ASP A 85 1.88 -7.74 -25.92
C ASP A 85 2.63 -7.43 -24.60
N GLU A 86 3.96 -7.45 -24.70
CA GLU A 86 4.98 -7.50 -23.62
C GLU A 86 5.48 -6.11 -23.15
N ASP A 87 4.74 -5.02 -23.40
CA ASP A 87 5.17 -3.65 -23.08
C ASP A 87 4.18 -2.98 -22.10
N ASP A 88 4.25 -3.31 -20.81
CA ASP A 88 3.27 -2.82 -19.82
C ASP A 88 3.92 -2.04 -18.66
N GLU A 89 4.41 -0.83 -18.96
CA GLU A 89 4.78 0.18 -17.94
C GLU A 89 3.60 0.48 -16.96
N GLU A 90 2.35 0.27 -17.43
CA GLU A 90 1.14 0.42 -16.62
C GLU A 90 0.92 -0.77 -15.66
N SER A 91 1.29 -2.01 -16.04
CA SER A 91 1.22 -3.18 -15.15
C SER A 91 2.19 -3.07 -13.98
N TYR A 92 3.41 -2.57 -14.22
CA TYR A 92 4.39 -2.37 -13.15
C TYR A 92 3.91 -1.33 -12.12
N ARG A 93 3.24 -0.27 -12.56
CA ARG A 93 2.68 0.77 -11.66
C ARG A 93 1.49 0.25 -10.83
N GLU A 94 0.67 -0.64 -11.38
CA GLU A 94 -0.44 -1.27 -10.65
C GLU A 94 0.07 -2.27 -9.59
N ASP A 95 1.11 -3.03 -9.91
CA ASP A 95 1.78 -3.94 -8.96
C ASP A 95 2.47 -3.16 -7.81
N GLU A 96 3.02 -1.98 -8.10
CA GLU A 96 3.57 -1.06 -7.09
C GLU A 96 2.48 -0.53 -6.13
N ASP A 97 1.33 -0.11 -6.67
CA ASP A 97 0.22 0.41 -5.85
C ASP A 97 -0.34 -0.63 -4.88
N LEU A 98 -0.44 -1.88 -5.35
CA LEU A 98 -0.83 -3.01 -4.52
C LEU A 98 0.19 -3.24 -3.40
N SER A 99 1.49 -3.13 -3.70
CA SER A 99 2.58 -3.27 -2.72
C SER A 99 2.51 -2.20 -1.62
N ILE A 100 2.23 -0.93 -1.97
CA ILE A 100 2.06 0.16 -0.99
C ILE A 100 0.86 -0.12 -0.08
N LEU A 101 -0.28 -0.50 -0.67
CA LEU A 101 -1.49 -0.81 0.09
C LEU A 101 -1.21 -1.98 1.06
N ARG A 102 -0.57 -3.03 0.56
CA ARG A 102 -0.22 -4.23 1.32
C ARG A 102 0.75 -3.93 2.47
N TYR A 103 1.75 -3.10 2.23
CA TYR A 103 2.66 -2.61 3.27
C TYR A 103 1.92 -1.83 4.36
N ASN A 104 0.99 -0.95 3.99
CA ASN A 104 0.18 -0.20 4.96
C ASN A 104 -0.75 -1.12 5.79
N GLN A 105 -1.20 -2.25 5.25
CA GLN A 105 -1.89 -3.29 6.04
C GLN A 105 -0.96 -3.93 7.07
N ALA A 106 0.29 -4.23 6.69
CA ALA A 106 1.28 -4.78 7.63
C ALA A 106 1.53 -3.82 8.79
N LEU A 107 1.70 -2.52 8.52
CA LEU A 107 1.84 -1.49 9.56
C LEU A 107 0.65 -1.48 10.53
N LEU A 108 -0.58 -1.58 10.02
CA LEU A 108 -1.76 -1.67 10.88
C LEU A 108 -1.76 -2.95 11.72
N CYS A 109 -1.37 -4.10 11.15
CA CYS A 109 -1.19 -5.32 11.93
C CYS A 109 -0.18 -5.13 13.07
N VAL A 110 0.94 -4.45 12.83
CA VAL A 110 1.93 -4.12 13.87
C VAL A 110 1.31 -3.23 14.96
N GLN A 111 0.59 -2.17 14.57
CA GLN A 111 -0.12 -1.29 15.51
C GLN A 111 -1.15 -2.05 16.36
N LEU A 112 -1.82 -3.03 15.77
CA LEU A 112 -2.80 -3.91 16.41
C LEU A 112 -2.16 -5.08 17.19
N ARG A 113 -0.82 -5.15 17.25
CA ARG A 113 -0.03 -6.25 17.85
C ARG A 113 -0.29 -7.63 17.23
N GLN A 114 -0.79 -7.66 16.00
CA GLN A 114 -1.01 -8.87 15.22
C GLN A 114 0.28 -9.25 14.48
N TYR A 115 1.35 -9.50 15.23
CA TYR A 115 2.68 -9.66 14.66
C TYR A 115 2.79 -10.85 13.69
N ALA A 116 2.13 -11.98 13.98
CA ALA A 116 2.13 -13.13 13.08
C ALA A 116 1.54 -12.80 11.70
N GLN A 117 0.47 -12.01 11.67
CA GLN A 117 -0.16 -11.58 10.42
C GLN A 117 0.70 -10.53 9.70
N ALA A 118 1.33 -9.62 10.43
CA ALA A 118 2.27 -8.65 9.86
C ALA A 118 3.48 -9.36 9.21
N THR A 119 4.06 -10.35 9.88
CA THR A 119 5.17 -11.15 9.36
C THR A 119 4.79 -11.83 8.05
N LEU A 120 3.66 -12.53 7.99
CA LEU A 120 3.19 -13.19 6.75
C LEU A 120 3.04 -12.22 5.57
N ILE A 121 2.51 -11.02 5.82
CA ILE A 121 2.35 -10.00 4.78
C ILE A 121 3.71 -9.48 4.30
N LEU A 122 4.65 -9.26 5.22
CA LEU A 122 5.96 -8.71 4.90
C LEU A 122 6.89 -9.73 4.24
N GLU A 123 6.80 -11.01 4.61
CA GLU A 123 7.47 -12.11 3.91
C GLU A 123 6.95 -12.23 2.47
N GLU A 124 5.63 -12.17 2.25
CA GLU A 124 5.02 -12.15 0.91
C GLU A 124 5.55 -10.99 0.06
N LEU A 125 5.71 -9.80 0.66
CA LEU A 125 6.27 -8.63 -0.02
C LEU A 125 7.78 -8.75 -0.26
N PHE A 126 8.52 -9.34 0.68
CA PHE A 126 9.96 -9.53 0.57
C PHE A 126 10.34 -10.57 -0.49
N ASP A 127 9.56 -11.65 -0.61
CA ASP A 127 9.73 -12.66 -1.66
C ASP A 127 9.51 -12.08 -3.06
N ASN A 128 8.70 -11.03 -3.17
CA ASN A 128 8.38 -10.32 -4.42
C ASN A 128 8.98 -8.90 -4.45
N ILE A 129 10.15 -8.71 -3.85
CA ILE A 129 10.76 -7.37 -3.68
C ILE A 129 11.39 -6.80 -4.95
N GLU A 130 11.76 -7.64 -5.93
CA GLU A 130 12.42 -7.21 -7.17
C GLU A 130 11.63 -6.18 -8.00
N PRO A 131 10.30 -6.31 -8.19
CA PRO A 131 9.50 -5.28 -8.86
C PRO A 131 9.14 -4.08 -7.98
N ILE A 132 9.50 -4.07 -6.69
CA ILE A 132 9.14 -3.01 -5.75
C ILE A 132 10.18 -1.89 -5.80
N ASP A 133 9.73 -0.64 -5.79
CA ASP A 133 10.62 0.53 -5.68
C ASP A 133 11.55 0.43 -4.46
N ASP A 134 12.82 0.79 -4.65
CA ASP A 134 13.88 0.68 -3.65
C ASP A 134 13.50 1.30 -2.30
N PHE A 135 12.80 2.45 -2.31
CA PHE A 135 12.42 3.13 -1.08
C PHE A 135 11.37 2.36 -0.30
N LEU A 136 10.42 1.72 -1.00
CA LEU A 136 9.44 0.83 -0.36
C LEU A 136 10.09 -0.49 0.07
N ALA A 137 10.98 -1.06 -0.74
CA ALA A 137 11.74 -2.27 -0.44
C ALA A 137 12.53 -2.12 0.88
N ILE A 138 13.24 -1.01 1.06
CA ILE A 138 13.97 -0.70 2.30
C ILE A 138 13.01 -0.62 3.50
N LYS A 139 11.83 0.01 3.34
CA LYS A 139 10.82 0.10 4.41
C LYS A 139 10.25 -1.26 4.80
N ILE A 140 10.01 -2.14 3.82
CA ILE A 140 9.59 -3.53 4.06
C ILE A 140 10.66 -4.25 4.87
N CYS A 141 11.92 -4.15 4.44
CA CYS A 141 13.05 -4.79 5.12
C CYS A 141 13.21 -4.32 6.57
N PHE A 142 13.15 -3.01 6.84
CA PHE A 142 13.27 -2.50 8.20
C PHE A 142 12.12 -2.92 9.11
N LEU A 143 10.88 -2.92 8.60
CA LEU A 143 9.74 -3.37 9.39
C LEU A 143 9.82 -4.88 9.68
N LEU A 144 10.25 -5.68 8.70
CA LEU A 144 10.45 -7.12 8.87
C LEU A 144 11.56 -7.41 9.88
N LEU A 145 12.68 -6.68 9.82
CA LEU A 145 13.77 -6.78 10.80
C LEU A 145 13.29 -6.47 12.22
N GLU A 146 12.51 -5.40 12.40
CA GLU A 146 11.94 -5.03 13.69
C GLU A 146 11.05 -6.15 14.24
N LEU A 147 10.25 -6.79 13.39
CA LEU A 147 9.41 -7.92 13.78
C LEU A 147 10.21 -9.16 14.15
N CYS A 148 11.21 -9.55 13.36
CA CYS A 148 12.09 -10.69 13.67
C CYS A 148 12.78 -10.49 15.03
N LEU A 149 13.25 -9.28 15.31
CA LEU A 149 13.86 -8.93 16.61
C LEU A 149 12.84 -8.98 17.75
N THR A 150 11.62 -8.48 17.52
CA THR A 150 10.54 -8.49 18.52
C THR A 150 10.06 -9.91 18.83
N GLN A 151 10.01 -10.78 17.83
CA GLN A 151 9.60 -12.18 17.93
C GLN A 151 10.72 -13.10 18.42
N ARG A 152 11.96 -12.59 18.55
CA ARG A 152 13.17 -13.35 18.91
C ARG A 152 13.52 -14.45 17.92
N GLU A 153 13.28 -14.20 16.64
CA GLU A 153 13.64 -15.08 15.53
C GLU A 153 14.75 -14.42 14.67
N PRO A 154 15.97 -14.23 15.22
CA PRO A 154 17.03 -13.49 14.53
C PRO A 154 17.59 -14.23 13.31
N GLU A 155 17.32 -15.53 13.17
CA GLU A 155 17.76 -16.32 12.01
C GLU A 155 17.10 -15.84 10.71
N GLN A 156 15.83 -15.43 10.78
CA GLN A 156 15.09 -14.87 9.65
C GLN A 156 15.63 -13.48 9.25
N ALA A 157 16.15 -12.71 10.21
CA ALA A 157 16.73 -11.40 9.96
C ALA A 157 18.00 -11.45 9.07
N VAL A 158 18.71 -12.58 9.02
CA VAL A 158 19.93 -12.73 8.22
C VAL A 158 19.67 -12.51 6.72
N GLN A 159 18.56 -13.03 6.21
CA GLN A 159 18.21 -12.90 4.79
C GLN A 159 17.90 -11.45 4.43
N VAL A 160 17.18 -10.75 5.32
CA VAL A 160 16.83 -9.34 5.16
C VAL A 160 18.06 -8.44 5.21
N LEU A 161 18.99 -8.71 6.15
CA LEU A 161 20.27 -8.00 6.24
C LEU A 161 21.12 -8.22 4.99
N THR A 162 21.18 -9.46 4.50
CA THR A 162 21.93 -9.78 3.28
C THR A 162 21.40 -9.00 2.07
N TYR A 163 20.08 -8.81 1.98
CA TYR A 163 19.49 -7.98 0.94
C TYR A 163 19.88 -6.50 1.11
N LEU A 164 19.78 -5.94 2.31
CA LEU A 164 20.13 -4.55 2.60
C LEU A 164 21.63 -4.23 2.46
N GLU A 165 22.50 -5.23 2.65
CA GLU A 165 23.96 -5.08 2.52
C GLU A 165 24.46 -5.12 1.06
N LYS A 166 23.61 -5.54 0.10
CA LYS A 166 24.00 -5.53 -1.31
C LYS A 166 24.27 -4.09 -1.74
N PRO A 167 25.49 -3.76 -2.21
CA PRO A 167 25.76 -2.44 -2.76
C PRO A 167 24.97 -2.26 -4.06
N ASN A 168 24.22 -1.16 -4.14
CA ASN A 168 23.58 -0.69 -5.36
C ASN A 168 24.60 -0.39 -6.46
#